data_AF-A0A3L6F6X5-F1
#
_entry.id   AF-A0A3L6F6X5-F1
#
_cell.length_a   1.000
_cell.length_b   1.000
_cell.length_c   1.000
_cell.angle_alpha   90.00
_cell.angle_beta   90.00
_cell.angle_gamma   90.00
#
_symmetry.space_group_name_H-M   'P 1'
#
loop_
_entity.id
_entity.type
_entity.pdbx_description
1 polymer ?
#
loop_
_entity_poly.entity_id
_entity_poly.type
_entity_poly.pdbx_seq_one_letter_code
_entity_poly.pdbx_strand_id
1 'polypeptide(L)'
;MIYEAGLAEESKLTYVEEQLGDAIVGESEQLQRPLGNPRLKEGKVHGSLARAGKVRGQTPKVAKQDKKKKPRGRAYKRMQYNRRFVTAVVGFGKKRGPNSSEK
;
A
#
# COMPACT_ATOMS: atom_id res chain seq x y z
N MET A 1 14.45 4.16 62.38
CA MET A 1 15.18 2.92 62.72
C MET A 1 15.55 2.26 61.40
N ILE A 2 16.86 2.08 61.18
CA ILE A 2 17.54 1.10 60.28
C ILE A 2 17.12 1.13 58.79
N TYR A 3 17.88 1.69 57.83
CA TYR A 3 19.23 1.32 57.30
C TYR A 3 19.27 -0.19 56.94
N GLU A 4 19.61 -0.70 55.76
CA GLU A 4 20.76 -0.50 54.85
C GLU A 4 20.45 -1.22 53.51
N ALA A 5 20.79 -0.70 52.33
CA ALA A 5 22.09 -0.67 51.61
C ALA A 5 22.33 -1.92 50.74
N GLY A 6 22.90 -1.67 49.55
CA GLY A 6 23.22 -2.70 48.57
C GLY A 6 23.53 -2.16 47.17
N LEU A 7 24.16 -0.98 47.10
CA LEU A 7 24.75 -0.41 45.89
C LEU A 7 26.27 -0.61 46.05
N ALA A 8 26.80 -1.62 45.36
CA ALA A 8 28.22 -1.93 45.32
C ALA A 8 28.48 -2.74 44.03
N GLU A 9 29.53 -2.55 43.26
CA GLU A 9 30.62 -1.58 43.25
C GLU A 9 31.18 -1.64 41.82
N GLU A 10 31.48 -0.48 41.24
CA GLU A 10 32.31 -0.40 40.04
C GLU A 10 33.77 -0.63 40.46
N SER A 11 34.48 -1.59 39.85
CA SER A 11 35.93 -1.66 39.95
C SER A 11 36.61 -2.18 38.67
N LYS A 12 37.16 -1.21 37.93
CA LYS A 12 38.49 -1.16 37.27
C LYS A 12 38.93 -2.28 36.29
N LEU A 13 39.00 -1.85 35.02
CA LEU A 13 40.07 -2.06 34.02
C LEU A 13 41.26 -2.97 34.40
N THR A 14 41.46 -4.03 33.61
CA THR A 14 42.81 -4.52 33.25
C THR A 14 42.82 -4.97 31.79
N TYR A 15 43.47 -4.14 30.96
CA TYR A 15 43.92 -4.44 29.61
C TYR A 15 45.06 -5.47 29.68
N VAL A 16 44.94 -6.58 28.96
CA VAL A 16 46.05 -7.51 28.71
C VAL A 16 46.02 -7.88 27.23
N GLU A 17 46.80 -7.14 26.45
CA GLU A 17 47.35 -7.66 25.20
C GLU A 17 48.43 -8.67 25.57
N GLU A 18 48.26 -9.92 25.12
CA GLU A 18 49.36 -10.86 25.06
C GLU A 18 49.53 -11.31 23.60
N GLN A 19 50.73 -11.06 23.10
CA GLN A 19 51.16 -11.34 21.74
C GLN A 19 51.54 -12.81 21.57
N LEU A 20 51.27 -13.30 20.35
CA LEU A 20 52.02 -14.34 19.62
C LEU A 20 52.05 -15.78 20.18
N GLY A 21 51.54 -16.70 19.37
CA GLY A 21 51.82 -18.14 19.49
C GLY A 21 51.10 -18.96 18.42
N ASP A 22 51.78 -19.25 17.32
CA ASP A 22 51.32 -20.15 16.26
C ASP A 22 51.13 -21.59 16.80
N ALA A 23 49.95 -22.17 16.60
CA ALA A 23 49.73 -23.61 16.72
C ALA A 23 48.58 -24.08 15.81
N ILE A 24 48.97 -24.78 14.74
CA ILE A 24 48.11 -25.60 13.88
C ILE A 24 47.75 -26.87 14.65
N VAL A 25 46.46 -27.17 14.91
CA VAL A 25 45.88 -28.54 14.93
C VAL A 25 44.35 -28.47 14.81
N GLY A 26 43.78 -29.19 13.83
CA GLY A 26 42.61 -30.07 14.09
C GLY A 26 41.21 -29.58 13.73
N GLU A 27 40.76 -30.03 12.55
CA GLU A 27 39.40 -30.40 12.14
C GLU A 27 38.25 -30.25 13.15
N SER A 28 37.26 -29.41 12.79
CA SER A 28 35.86 -29.63 13.16
C SER A 28 34.98 -29.28 11.95
N GLU A 29 34.19 -30.26 11.51
CA GLU A 29 33.30 -30.17 10.36
C GLU A 29 32.30 -29.01 10.54
N GLN A 30 32.51 -27.92 9.80
CA GLN A 30 31.49 -26.88 9.68
C GLN A 30 30.43 -27.35 8.69
N LEU A 31 29.26 -27.75 9.21
CA LEU A 31 28.04 -27.85 8.42
C LEU A 31 27.68 -26.47 7.84
N GLN A 32 28.18 -26.19 6.65
CA GLN A 32 27.78 -25.03 5.86
C GLN A 32 26.34 -25.26 5.38
N ARG A 33 25.38 -24.69 6.11
CA ARG A 33 23.96 -24.65 5.72
C ARG A 33 23.87 -24.00 4.33
N PRO A 34 23.36 -24.66 3.29
CA PRO A 34 23.11 -23.98 2.03
C PRO A 34 21.93 -23.01 2.23
N LEU A 35 22.21 -21.71 2.28
CA LEU A 35 21.20 -20.68 2.02
C LEU A 35 20.86 -20.72 0.52
N GLY A 36 20.07 -21.72 0.14
CA GLY A 36 19.68 -21.92 -1.24
C GLY A 36 18.41 -22.74 -1.27
N ASN A 37 17.27 -22.07 -1.13
CA ASN A 37 15.96 -22.66 -1.37
C ASN A 37 15.71 -22.50 -2.89
N PRO A 38 15.85 -23.53 -3.74
CA PRO A 38 15.73 -23.38 -5.19
C PRO A 38 14.25 -23.50 -5.59
N ARG A 39 13.40 -22.65 -5.00
CA ARG A 39 11.96 -22.57 -5.33
C ARG A 39 11.55 -21.25 -5.98
N LEU A 40 12.51 -20.51 -6.52
CA LEU A 40 12.23 -19.40 -7.42
C LEU A 40 12.27 -19.91 -8.86
N LYS A 41 11.11 -20.37 -9.35
CA LYS A 41 10.86 -20.57 -10.78
C LYS A 41 10.87 -19.19 -11.48
N GLU A 42 12.05 -18.59 -11.62
CA GLU A 42 12.24 -17.39 -12.41
C GLU A 42 12.43 -17.79 -13.87
N GLY A 43 11.34 -18.23 -14.50
CA GLY A 43 11.27 -18.25 -15.95
C GLY A 43 11.41 -16.83 -16.46
N LYS A 44 12.27 -16.61 -17.45
CA LYS A 44 12.43 -15.32 -18.14
C LYS A 44 11.08 -14.84 -18.67
N VAL A 45 10.42 -13.96 -17.92
CA VAL A 45 9.09 -13.44 -18.28
C VAL A 45 9.25 -12.53 -19.49
N HIS A 46 8.63 -12.89 -20.62
CA HIS A 46 8.54 -12.02 -21.79
C HIS A 46 7.36 -11.05 -21.64
N GLY A 47 7.66 -9.76 -21.67
CA GLY A 47 6.72 -8.67 -21.45
C GLY A 47 7.26 -7.68 -20.42
N SER A 48 7.65 -6.50 -20.86
CA SER A 48 8.16 -5.45 -19.97
C SER A 48 7.03 -4.67 -19.31
N LEU A 49 7.24 -4.24 -18.07
CA LEU A 49 6.37 -3.29 -17.37
C LEU A 49 6.44 -1.86 -17.94
N ALA A 50 7.18 -1.65 -19.04
CA ALA A 50 7.46 -0.34 -19.64
C ALA A 50 6.21 0.44 -20.05
N ARG A 51 5.06 -0.22 -20.20
CA ARG A 51 3.77 0.41 -20.55
C ARG A 51 2.84 0.65 -19.37
N ALA A 52 3.25 0.30 -18.15
CA ALA A 52 2.43 0.49 -16.96
C ALA A 52 2.10 1.98 -16.78
N GLY A 53 0.82 2.31 -16.65
CA GLY A 53 0.38 3.70 -16.42
C GLY A 53 0.48 4.65 -17.62
N LYS A 54 0.94 4.22 -18.81
CA LYS A 54 1.10 5.07 -20.02
C LYS A 54 -0.12 5.95 -20.29
N VAL A 55 -1.32 5.36 -20.29
CA VAL A 55 -2.58 6.07 -20.58
C VAL A 55 -2.96 7.05 -19.47
N ARG A 56 -2.69 6.70 -18.20
CA ARG A 56 -3.00 7.56 -17.05
C ARG A 56 -2.10 8.79 -16.98
N GLY A 57 -0.85 8.69 -17.46
CA GLY A 57 0.07 9.82 -17.56
C GLY A 57 -0.12 10.68 -18.80
N GLN A 58 -0.56 10.08 -19.92
CA GLN A 58 -0.81 10.81 -21.16
C GLN A 58 -2.12 11.63 -21.12
N THR A 59 -3.11 11.20 -20.34
CA THR A 59 -4.40 11.90 -20.26
C THR A 59 -4.27 13.17 -19.38
N PRO A 60 -4.74 14.33 -19.86
CA PRO A 60 -4.66 15.56 -19.08
C PRO A 60 -5.45 15.42 -17.77
N LYS A 61 -4.86 15.88 -16.66
CA LYS A 61 -5.50 15.79 -15.34
C LYS A 61 -6.54 16.89 -15.17
N VAL A 62 -7.79 16.60 -15.54
CA VAL A 62 -8.91 17.53 -15.33
C VAL A 62 -9.30 17.58 -13.84
N ALA A 63 -9.27 18.78 -13.26
CA ALA A 63 -9.75 19.03 -11.91
C ALA A 63 -11.27 18.82 -11.81
N LYS A 64 -11.76 18.37 -10.65
CA LYS A 64 -13.20 18.26 -10.44
C LYS A 64 -13.80 19.66 -10.32
N GLN A 65 -14.81 19.94 -11.13
CA GLN A 65 -15.61 21.15 -10.97
C GLN A 65 -16.45 21.06 -9.69
N ASP A 66 -16.60 22.19 -8.99
CA ASP A 66 -17.49 22.29 -7.85
C ASP A 66 -18.95 22.14 -8.30
N LYS A 67 -19.61 21.13 -7.75
CA LYS A 67 -21.03 20.84 -7.97
C LYS A 67 -21.76 20.90 -6.65
N LYS A 68 -22.94 21.52 -6.63
CA LYS A 68 -23.80 21.57 -5.45
C LYS A 68 -24.06 20.16 -4.92
N LYS A 69 -23.97 19.98 -3.60
CA LYS A 69 -24.24 18.69 -2.96
C LYS A 69 -25.68 18.28 -3.25
N LYS A 70 -25.88 17.07 -3.77
CA LYS A 70 -27.21 16.49 -3.90
C LYS A 70 -27.73 16.16 -2.50
N PRO A 71 -28.98 16.50 -2.16
CA PRO A 71 -29.57 16.05 -0.92
C PRO A 71 -29.64 14.51 -0.92
N ARG A 72 -29.63 13.90 0.27
CA ARG A 72 -29.63 12.44 0.45
C ARG A 72 -30.95 11.97 1.05
N GLY A 73 -31.20 10.66 1.02
CA GLY A 73 -32.35 10.03 1.69
C GLY A 73 -33.71 10.38 1.09
N ARG A 74 -34.69 10.67 1.95
CA ARG A 74 -36.09 10.94 1.58
C ARG A 74 -36.21 12.10 0.58
N ALA A 75 -35.46 13.18 0.80
CA ALA A 75 -35.47 14.35 -0.08
C ALA A 75 -35.02 14.00 -1.51
N TYR A 76 -33.98 13.17 -1.66
CA TYR A 76 -33.54 12.70 -2.97
C TYR A 76 -34.59 11.83 -3.67
N LYS A 77 -35.19 10.89 -2.93
CA LYS A 77 -36.25 10.02 -3.46
C LYS A 77 -37.46 10.82 -3.94
N ARG A 78 -37.88 11.87 -3.21
CA ARG A 78 -38.97 12.76 -3.63
C ARG A 78 -38.64 13.49 -4.94
N MET A 79 -37.44 14.06 -5.05
CA MET A 79 -37.02 14.70 -6.31
C MET A 79 -36.96 13.72 -7.48
N GLN A 80 -36.50 12.48 -7.25
CA GLN A 80 -36.44 11.45 -8.29
C GLN A 80 -37.83 11.01 -8.74
N TYR A 81 -38.78 10.84 -7.82
CA TYR A 81 -40.17 10.53 -8.14
C TYR A 81 -40.82 11.64 -8.97
N ASN A 82 -40.70 12.90 -8.52
CA ASN A 82 -41.24 14.04 -9.25
C ASN A 82 -40.68 14.11 -10.67
N ARG A 83 -39.35 13.97 -10.85
CA ARG A 83 -38.71 13.98 -12.17
C ARG A 83 -39.13 12.83 -13.09
N ARG A 84 -39.49 11.66 -12.54
CA ARG A 84 -39.81 10.46 -13.34
C ARG A 84 -41.29 10.35 -13.68
N PHE A 85 -42.17 10.81 -12.80
CA PHE A 85 -43.60 10.49 -12.89
C PHE A 85 -44.50 11.71 -12.90
N VAL A 86 -44.17 12.76 -12.14
CA VAL A 86 -45.06 13.94 -12.00
C VAL A 86 -44.74 15.01 -13.05
N THR A 87 -43.46 15.32 -13.23
CA THR A 87 -43.00 16.37 -14.15
C THR A 87 -42.76 15.85 -15.56
N ALA A 88 -42.48 14.56 -15.73
CA ALA A 88 -42.26 13.95 -17.03
C ALA A 88 -43.59 13.72 -17.75
N VAL A 89 -44.11 14.75 -18.41
CA VAL A 89 -45.21 14.60 -19.38
C VAL A 89 -44.63 13.94 -20.63
N VAL A 90 -45.19 12.79 -21.01
CA VAL A 90 -44.81 12.11 -22.25
C VAL A 90 -45.41 12.91 -23.40
N GLY A 91 -44.63 13.84 -23.96
CA GLY A 91 -45.00 14.49 -25.22
C GLY A 91 -45.14 13.47 -26.35
N PHE A 92 -45.75 13.88 -27.46
CA PHE A 92 -45.84 13.03 -28.65
C PHE A 92 -44.43 12.68 -29.19
N GLY A 93 -44.18 11.39 -29.40
CA GLY A 93 -42.89 10.88 -29.90
C GLY A 93 -42.19 9.91 -28.95
N LYS A 94 -40.95 9.53 -29.30
CA LYS A 94 -40.16 8.57 -28.51
C LYS A 94 -39.67 9.22 -27.20
N LYS A 95 -39.84 8.53 -26.08
CA LYS A 95 -39.36 9.02 -24.77
C LYS A 95 -37.84 9.20 -24.78
N ARG A 96 -37.38 10.45 -24.56
CA ARG A 96 -35.96 10.75 -24.39
C ARG A 96 -35.44 10.24 -23.04
N GLY A 97 -34.21 9.73 -23.05
CA GLY A 97 -33.54 9.24 -21.85
C GLY A 97 -33.02 10.38 -20.96
N PRO A 98 -32.84 10.14 -19.65
CA PRO A 98 -32.42 11.16 -18.68
C PRO A 98 -31.00 11.72 -18.88
N ASN A 99 -30.20 11.09 -19.75
CA ASN A 99 -28.85 11.51 -20.10
C ASN A 99 -28.64 11.45 -21.62
N SER A 100 -29.65 11.89 -22.38
CA SER A 100 -29.54 12.04 -23.83
C SER A 100 -28.86 13.38 -24.14
N SER A 101 -27.82 13.36 -24.99
CA SER A 101 -27.06 14.54 -25.38
C SER A 101 -27.46 15.10 -26.75
N GLU A 102 -28.58 14.64 -27.31
CA GLU A 102 -29.17 15.27 -28.50
C GLU A 102 -29.82 16.60 -28.10
N LYS A 103 -29.52 17.64 -28.87
CA LYS A 103 -29.98 19.01 -28.65
C LYS A 103 -31.43 19.18 -29.10
#